data_AF-A0A930FFA4-F1
#
_entry.id   AF-A0A930FFA4-F1
#
_cell.length_a   1.000
_cell.length_b   1.000
_cell.length_c   1.000
_cell.angle_alpha   90.00
_cell.angle_beta   90.00
_cell.angle_gamma   90.00
#
_symmetry.space_group_name_H-M   'P 1'
#
loop_
_entity.id
_entity.type
_entity.pdbx_description
1 polymer ?
#
loop_
_entity_poly.entity_id
_entity_poly.type
_entity_poly.pdbx_seq_one_letter_code
_entity_poly.pdbx_strand_id
1 'polypeptide(L)'
;LWSDVDHWLDVILYRYWCKVSDLKSALGRSVPLIIVRLVVAYALCALYYVLFGFEGVFGIPFLAVACAITSANAALYMGIISPFGDEADKAGFGIMLICSMPLLPILFLGFYGTSGFGIAQVMQIVALLIPFILGMILGSLDADIRKVFAGGNATILPFLGFEFGSTINLFKALGMIPQGILLSIAYFIIVIGPSYFVERNILHRPGYISVASASLAGVALAIPAMAASSNAAFEPFVSPTIAILAFVLAITNVTAPFLVKAELQRHPADNMAK
;
A
#
# COMPACT_ATOMS: atom_id res chain seq x y z
N LEU A 1 15.50 -13.32 -36.23
CA LEU A 1 14.02 -13.24 -36.06
C LEU A 1 13.54 -13.48 -34.63
N TRP A 2 14.34 -14.13 -33.75
CA TRP A 2 14.07 -14.17 -32.30
C TRP A 2 15.02 -13.29 -31.46
N SER A 3 15.91 -12.53 -32.11
CA SER A 3 16.88 -11.61 -31.47
C SER A 3 16.36 -10.18 -31.29
N ASP A 4 15.19 -9.86 -31.84
CA ASP A 4 14.68 -8.48 -31.87
C ASP A 4 13.70 -8.17 -30.74
N VAL A 5 13.04 -9.17 -30.15
CA VAL A 5 12.04 -8.93 -29.08
C VAL A 5 12.71 -8.36 -27.83
N ASP A 6 13.88 -8.87 -27.46
CA ASP A 6 14.68 -8.36 -26.34
C ASP A 6 15.19 -6.94 -26.62
N HIS A 7 15.59 -6.64 -27.87
CA HIS A 7 16.05 -5.30 -28.25
C HIS A 7 14.90 -4.28 -28.25
N TRP A 8 13.70 -4.65 -28.71
CA TRP A 8 12.52 -3.79 -28.68
C TRP A 8 11.99 -3.58 -27.26
N LEU A 9 12.01 -4.62 -26.42
CA LEU A 9 11.72 -4.51 -24.99
C LEU A 9 12.74 -3.60 -24.31
N ASP A 10 14.03 -3.76 -24.60
CA ASP A 10 15.07 -2.86 -24.12
C ASP A 10 14.78 -1.43 -24.59
N VAL A 11 14.55 -1.14 -25.87
CA VAL A 11 14.32 0.26 -26.32
C VAL A 11 13.10 0.92 -25.65
N ILE A 12 12.02 0.16 -25.40
CA ILE A 12 10.82 0.66 -24.71
C ILE A 12 11.06 0.83 -23.20
N LEU A 13 11.80 -0.09 -22.57
CA LEU A 13 12.11 -0.06 -21.14
C LEU A 13 13.24 0.92 -20.79
N TYR A 14 14.27 1.04 -21.63
CA TYR A 14 15.48 1.84 -21.43
C TYR A 14 15.22 3.34 -21.59
N ARG A 15 14.27 3.73 -22.45
CA ARG A 15 13.93 5.14 -22.66
C ARG A 15 12.97 5.70 -21.61
N TYR A 16 12.33 4.84 -20.81
CA TYR A 16 11.27 5.29 -19.92
C TYR A 16 11.29 4.74 -18.48
N TRP A 17 11.90 3.59 -18.17
CA TRP A 17 11.71 2.96 -16.85
C TRP A 17 12.85 2.08 -16.25
N CYS A 18 13.62 1.23 -16.97
CA CYS A 18 14.71 0.40 -16.37
C CYS A 18 15.47 -0.48 -17.41
N LYS A 19 16.66 -1.01 -17.08
CA LYS A 19 17.30 -2.10 -17.87
C LYS A 19 16.61 -3.45 -17.61
N VAL A 20 16.59 -4.38 -18.57
CA VAL A 20 16.00 -5.73 -18.39
C VAL A 20 16.65 -6.53 -17.25
N SER A 21 17.97 -6.38 -17.04
CA SER A 21 18.69 -6.98 -15.90
C SER A 21 18.20 -6.48 -14.55
N ASP A 22 17.86 -5.19 -14.49
CA ASP A 22 17.43 -4.50 -13.28
C ASP A 22 15.97 -4.85 -12.99
N LEU A 23 15.15 -5.06 -14.03
CA LEU A 23 13.78 -5.58 -13.91
C LEU A 23 13.77 -7.00 -13.31
N LYS A 24 14.62 -7.91 -13.80
CA LYS A 24 14.72 -9.27 -13.25
C LYS A 24 15.13 -9.24 -11.78
N SER A 25 16.09 -8.38 -11.45
CA SER A 25 16.57 -8.20 -10.06
C SER A 25 15.48 -7.58 -9.17
N ALA A 26 14.74 -6.59 -9.67
CA ALA A 26 13.62 -5.96 -8.99
C ALA A 26 12.50 -6.96 -8.70
N LEU A 27 12.13 -7.78 -9.69
CA LEU A 27 11.15 -8.83 -9.51
C LEU A 27 11.60 -9.84 -8.44
N GLY A 28 12.86 -10.30 -8.51
CA GLY A 28 13.41 -11.25 -7.55
C GLY A 28 13.49 -10.72 -6.10
N ARG A 29 13.53 -9.39 -5.93
CA ARG A 29 13.63 -8.73 -4.61
C ARG A 29 12.27 -8.30 -4.07
N SER A 30 11.49 -7.60 -4.88
CA SER A 30 10.24 -6.96 -4.43
C SER A 30 9.05 -7.92 -4.44
N VAL A 31 8.96 -8.85 -5.40
CA VAL A 31 7.82 -9.80 -5.46
C VAL A 31 7.72 -10.65 -4.20
N PRO A 32 8.79 -11.29 -3.67
CA PRO A 32 8.70 -12.08 -2.45
C PRO A 32 8.22 -11.27 -1.25
N LEU A 33 8.69 -10.01 -1.11
CA LEU A 33 8.31 -9.12 -0.01
C LEU A 33 6.84 -8.72 -0.08
N ILE A 34 6.34 -8.40 -1.27
CA ILE A 34 4.93 -8.05 -1.49
C ILE A 34 4.03 -9.28 -1.27
N ILE A 35 4.41 -10.46 -1.75
CA ILE A 35 3.66 -11.69 -1.51
C ILE A 35 3.56 -11.97 -0.01
N VAL A 36 4.69 -11.96 0.71
CA VAL A 36 4.70 -12.17 2.16
C VAL A 36 3.83 -11.15 2.88
N ARG A 37 3.95 -9.87 2.52
CA ARG A 37 3.13 -8.82 3.10
C ARG A 37 1.63 -9.11 2.92
N LEU A 38 1.20 -9.37 1.68
CA LEU A 38 -0.21 -9.57 1.36
C LEU A 38 -0.76 -10.84 2.01
N VAL A 39 -0.01 -11.95 1.94
CA VAL A 39 -0.42 -13.22 2.57
C VAL A 39 -0.58 -13.04 4.08
N VAL A 40 0.39 -12.45 4.76
CA VAL A 40 0.31 -12.24 6.20
C VAL A 40 -0.81 -11.26 6.55
N ALA A 41 -0.92 -10.14 5.83
CA ALA A 41 -1.97 -9.15 6.05
C ALA A 41 -3.37 -9.78 5.94
N TYR A 42 -3.68 -10.46 4.83
CA TYR A 42 -5.00 -11.04 4.62
C TYR A 42 -5.29 -12.22 5.55
N ALA A 43 -4.28 -13.05 5.86
CA ALA A 43 -4.44 -14.13 6.84
C ALA A 43 -4.76 -13.59 8.23
N LEU A 44 -4.06 -12.54 8.67
CA LEU A 44 -4.32 -11.91 9.96
C LEU A 44 -5.66 -11.15 9.98
N CYS A 45 -6.06 -10.52 8.87
CA CYS A 45 -7.40 -9.94 8.77
C CYS A 45 -8.50 -11.01 8.90
N ALA A 46 -8.35 -12.13 8.20
CA ALA A 46 -9.29 -13.24 8.29
C ALA A 46 -9.35 -13.82 9.69
N LEU A 47 -8.19 -14.03 10.33
CA LEU A 47 -8.10 -14.49 11.71
C LEU A 47 -8.76 -13.49 12.68
N TYR A 48 -8.50 -12.18 12.51
CA TYR A 48 -9.09 -11.13 13.32
C TYR A 48 -10.63 -11.15 13.23
N TYR A 49 -11.16 -11.30 12.01
CA TYR A 49 -12.61 -11.44 11.81
C TYR A 49 -13.18 -12.69 12.47
N VAL A 50 -12.53 -13.85 12.32
CA VAL A 50 -12.99 -15.11 12.93
C VAL A 50 -13.03 -15.00 14.46
N LEU A 51 -12.06 -14.30 15.06
CA LEU A 51 -11.97 -14.17 16.51
C LEU A 51 -12.88 -13.09 17.10
N PHE A 52 -13.09 -11.98 16.39
CA PHE A 52 -13.70 -10.76 16.96
C PHE A 52 -14.86 -10.19 16.14
N GLY A 53 -15.18 -10.77 14.98
CA GLY A 53 -16.25 -10.31 14.10
C GLY A 53 -16.05 -8.90 13.55
N PHE A 54 -17.14 -8.25 13.13
CA PHE A 54 -17.10 -6.88 12.58
C PHE A 54 -16.71 -5.83 13.62
N GLU A 55 -17.22 -5.97 14.85
CA GLU A 55 -16.97 -5.03 15.95
C GLU A 55 -15.50 -4.99 16.38
N GLY A 56 -14.80 -6.11 16.23
CA GLY A 56 -13.39 -6.23 16.59
C GLY A 56 -13.18 -6.21 18.10
N VAL A 57 -12.02 -5.75 18.54
CA VAL A 57 -11.62 -5.70 19.95
C VAL A 57 -10.92 -4.39 20.26
N PHE A 58 -11.01 -3.93 21.51
CA PHE A 58 -10.45 -2.66 21.98
C PHE A 58 -10.95 -1.42 21.22
N GLY A 59 -12.14 -1.51 20.62
CA GLY A 59 -12.72 -0.45 19.80
C GLY A 59 -12.05 -0.27 18.43
N ILE A 60 -11.26 -1.25 17.98
CA ILE A 60 -10.71 -1.30 16.63
C ILE A 60 -11.59 -2.26 15.82
N PRO A 61 -12.44 -1.77 14.91
CA PRO A 61 -13.27 -2.66 14.10
C PRO A 61 -12.43 -3.45 13.09
N PHE A 62 -12.95 -4.58 12.64
CA PHE A 62 -12.32 -5.40 11.59
C PHE A 62 -11.99 -4.57 10.34
N LEU A 63 -12.88 -3.65 9.96
CA LEU A 63 -12.70 -2.75 8.82
C LEU A 63 -11.43 -1.89 8.96
N ALA A 64 -11.11 -1.42 10.17
CA ALA A 64 -9.89 -0.63 10.42
C ALA A 64 -8.63 -1.46 10.27
N VAL A 65 -8.62 -2.69 10.80
CA VAL A 65 -7.49 -3.62 10.63
C VAL A 65 -7.27 -3.91 9.15
N ALA A 66 -8.33 -4.31 8.44
CA ALA A 66 -8.27 -4.64 7.02
C ALA A 66 -7.75 -3.48 6.17
N CYS A 67 -8.35 -2.29 6.29
CA CYS A 67 -7.91 -1.12 5.54
C CYS A 67 -6.46 -0.71 5.85
N ALA A 68 -6.03 -0.85 7.11
CA ALA A 68 -4.67 -0.49 7.51
C ALA A 68 -3.63 -1.44 6.93
N ILE A 69 -3.65 -2.73 7.32
CA ILE A 69 -2.51 -3.64 7.08
C ILE A 69 -2.42 -4.13 5.63
N THR A 70 -3.50 -4.04 4.85
CA THR A 70 -3.54 -4.45 3.44
C THR A 70 -3.16 -3.32 2.47
N SER A 71 -2.96 -2.10 2.99
CA SER A 71 -2.60 -0.92 2.20
C SER A 71 -1.17 -0.47 2.49
N ALA A 72 -0.50 0.13 1.51
CA ALA A 72 0.86 0.66 1.62
C ALA A 72 1.04 1.92 0.76
N ASN A 73 1.89 2.84 1.19
CA ASN A 73 2.20 4.09 0.49
C ASN A 73 3.41 3.95 -0.44
N ALA A 74 3.17 3.60 -1.71
CA ALA A 74 4.23 3.45 -2.71
C ALA A 74 4.97 4.76 -3.00
N ALA A 75 4.28 5.91 -2.93
CA ALA A 75 4.89 7.21 -3.20
C ALA A 75 5.91 7.59 -2.13
N LEU A 76 5.53 7.43 -0.85
CA LEU A 76 6.47 7.65 0.26
C LEU A 76 7.59 6.60 0.27
N TYR A 77 7.27 5.33 -0.02
CA TYR A 77 8.27 4.28 -0.23
C TYR A 77 9.32 4.74 -1.26
N MET A 78 8.91 5.22 -2.44
CA MET A 78 9.82 5.70 -3.48
C MET A 78 10.63 6.92 -3.01
N GLY A 79 9.98 7.89 -2.35
CA GLY A 79 10.65 9.06 -1.81
C GLY A 79 11.72 8.72 -0.76
N ILE A 80 11.45 7.71 0.07
CA ILE A 80 12.39 7.19 1.06
C ILE A 80 13.57 6.50 0.38
N ILE A 81 13.34 5.55 -0.54
CA ILE A 81 14.43 4.74 -1.11
C ILE A 81 15.27 5.46 -2.16
N SER A 82 14.71 6.46 -2.87
CA SER A 82 15.39 7.16 -3.97
C SER A 82 16.83 7.59 -3.66
N PRO A 83 17.16 8.18 -2.49
CA PRO A 83 18.52 8.61 -2.17
C PRO A 83 19.55 7.50 -1.87
N PHE A 84 19.15 6.24 -1.62
CA PHE A 84 20.10 5.17 -1.21
C PHE A 84 19.84 3.79 -1.81
N GLY A 85 18.69 3.58 -2.44
CA GLY A 85 18.36 2.33 -3.13
C GLY A 85 19.04 2.24 -4.48
N ASP A 86 19.36 1.01 -4.90
CA ASP A 86 19.84 0.76 -6.26
C ASP A 86 18.68 0.79 -7.29
N GLU A 87 19.00 0.68 -8.58
CA GLU A 87 17.99 0.75 -9.64
C GLU A 87 16.95 -0.38 -9.55
N ALA A 88 17.33 -1.56 -9.05
CA ALA A 88 16.40 -2.66 -8.84
C ALA A 88 15.45 -2.38 -7.66
N ASP A 89 15.92 -1.68 -6.62
CA ASP A 89 15.09 -1.25 -5.50
C ASP A 89 14.04 -0.22 -5.89
N LYS A 90 14.49 0.76 -6.71
CA LYS A 90 13.62 1.78 -7.30
C LYS A 90 12.59 1.17 -8.23
N ALA A 91 12.98 0.20 -9.06
CA ALA A 91 12.05 -0.52 -9.93
C ALA A 91 10.97 -1.29 -9.15
N GLY A 92 11.24 -1.67 -7.90
CA GLY A 92 10.26 -2.25 -6.98
C GLY A 92 9.03 -1.35 -6.70
N PHE A 93 9.15 -0.04 -6.93
CA PHE A 93 8.03 0.91 -6.80
C PHE A 93 6.81 0.49 -7.64
N GLY A 94 7.03 0.03 -8.88
CA GLY A 94 5.95 -0.38 -9.77
C GLY A 94 5.12 -1.54 -9.20
N ILE A 95 5.77 -2.46 -8.48
CA ILE A 95 5.12 -3.60 -7.83
C ILE A 95 4.38 -3.14 -6.56
N MET A 96 5.00 -2.23 -5.79
CA MET A 96 4.41 -1.68 -4.57
C MET A 96 3.10 -0.92 -4.84
N LEU A 97 2.91 -0.33 -6.04
CA LEU A 97 1.68 0.35 -6.42
C LEU A 97 0.44 -0.53 -6.26
N ILE A 98 0.56 -1.85 -6.39
CA ILE A 98 -0.54 -2.80 -6.17
C ILE A 98 -1.11 -2.66 -4.75
N CYS A 99 -0.25 -2.45 -3.75
CA CYS A 99 -0.63 -2.23 -2.34
C CYS A 99 -1.14 -0.81 -2.08
N SER A 100 -0.92 0.13 -2.99
CA SER A 100 -1.46 1.50 -2.91
C SER A 100 -2.82 1.64 -3.58
N MET A 101 -3.36 0.59 -4.20
CA MET A 101 -4.67 0.62 -4.82
C MET A 101 -5.74 0.06 -3.86
N PRO A 102 -6.95 0.62 -3.85
CA PRO A 102 -8.04 0.10 -3.03
C PRO A 102 -8.58 -1.25 -3.53
N LEU A 103 -8.13 -1.73 -4.70
CA LEU A 103 -8.63 -2.93 -5.36
C LEU A 103 -8.55 -4.19 -4.49
N LEU A 104 -7.36 -4.55 -4.01
CA LEU A 104 -7.20 -5.79 -3.24
C LEU A 104 -7.93 -5.73 -1.88
N PRO A 105 -7.84 -4.62 -1.09
CA PRO A 105 -8.60 -4.50 0.15
C PRO A 105 -10.11 -4.61 -0.06
N ILE A 106 -10.65 -3.97 -1.10
CA ILE A 106 -12.09 -4.00 -1.40
C ILE A 106 -12.55 -5.39 -1.86
N LEU A 107 -11.76 -6.05 -2.72
CA LEU A 107 -12.01 -7.43 -3.11
C LEU A 107 -12.08 -8.33 -1.87
N PHE A 108 -11.11 -8.20 -0.97
CA PHE A 108 -11.05 -8.98 0.26
C PHE A 108 -12.24 -8.71 1.18
N LEU A 109 -12.56 -7.44 1.44
CA LEU A 109 -13.71 -7.04 2.27
C LEU A 109 -15.04 -7.51 1.67
N GLY A 110 -15.12 -7.62 0.34
CA GLY A 110 -16.28 -8.11 -0.38
C GLY A 110 -16.66 -9.56 -0.06
N PHE A 111 -15.75 -10.37 0.51
CA PHE A 111 -16.04 -11.74 0.95
C PHE A 111 -16.72 -11.82 2.33
N TYR A 112 -16.79 -10.72 3.07
CA TYR A 112 -17.34 -10.70 4.43
C TYR A 112 -18.78 -10.19 4.43
N GLY A 113 -19.60 -10.70 5.34
CA GLY A 113 -21.02 -10.37 5.45
C GLY A 113 -21.91 -11.27 4.61
N THR A 114 -23.13 -10.82 4.32
CA THR A 114 -24.15 -11.61 3.62
C THR A 114 -24.02 -11.56 2.10
N SER A 115 -23.19 -10.66 1.56
CA SER A 115 -23.13 -10.35 0.14
C SER A 115 -22.50 -11.46 -0.72
N GLY A 116 -21.64 -12.31 -0.14
CA GLY A 116 -20.83 -13.28 -0.88
C GLY A 116 -19.99 -12.63 -1.99
N PHE A 117 -19.27 -13.43 -2.78
CA PHE A 117 -18.64 -12.93 -4.00
C PHE A 117 -19.67 -12.94 -5.14
N GLY A 118 -20.11 -11.78 -5.58
CA GLY A 118 -21.17 -11.62 -6.58
C GLY A 118 -20.89 -10.51 -7.60
N ILE A 119 -21.95 -10.16 -8.35
CA ILE A 119 -21.88 -9.14 -9.40
C ILE A 119 -21.39 -7.79 -8.86
N ALA A 120 -21.76 -7.42 -7.63
CA ALA A 120 -21.32 -6.16 -7.02
C ALA A 120 -19.78 -6.06 -6.93
N GLN A 121 -19.12 -7.12 -6.47
CA GLN A 121 -17.66 -7.18 -6.36
C GLN A 121 -17.00 -7.18 -7.74
N VAL A 122 -17.57 -7.89 -8.73
CA VAL A 122 -17.09 -7.86 -10.12
C VAL A 122 -17.17 -6.43 -10.67
N MET A 123 -18.27 -5.73 -10.43
CA MET A 123 -18.44 -4.34 -10.87
C MET A 123 -17.46 -3.38 -10.18
N GLN A 124 -17.13 -3.60 -8.91
CA GLN A 124 -16.08 -2.83 -8.23
C GLN A 124 -14.70 -3.03 -8.86
N ILE A 125 -14.34 -4.27 -9.20
CA ILE A 125 -13.08 -4.56 -9.91
C ILE A 125 -13.05 -3.81 -11.24
N VAL A 126 -14.12 -3.91 -12.03
CA VAL A 126 -14.24 -3.22 -13.32
C VAL A 126 -14.12 -1.70 -13.15
N ALA A 127 -14.85 -1.13 -12.18
CA ALA A 127 -14.83 0.30 -11.90
C ALA A 127 -13.43 0.81 -11.48
N LEU A 128 -12.64 -0.02 -10.79
CA LEU A 128 -11.26 0.31 -10.41
C LEU A 128 -10.25 0.11 -11.54
N LEU A 129 -10.45 -0.87 -12.41
CA LEU A 129 -9.54 -1.16 -13.52
C LEU A 129 -9.69 -0.19 -14.69
N ILE A 130 -10.90 0.28 -14.99
CA ILE A 130 -11.14 1.23 -16.09
C ILE A 130 -10.25 2.48 -16.00
N PRO A 131 -10.25 3.27 -14.90
CA PRO A 131 -9.42 4.47 -14.81
C PRO A 131 -7.92 4.14 -14.82
N PHE A 132 -7.52 2.98 -14.27
CA PHE A 132 -6.14 2.53 -14.31
C PHE A 132 -5.67 2.22 -15.74
N ILE A 133 -6.45 1.45 -16.50
CA ILE A 133 -6.16 1.11 -17.89
C ILE A 133 -6.15 2.37 -18.76
N LEU A 134 -7.13 3.26 -18.58
CA LEU A 134 -7.16 4.54 -19.28
C LEU A 134 -5.92 5.39 -18.97
N GLY A 135 -5.51 5.46 -17.70
CA GLY A 135 -4.28 6.14 -17.29
C GLY A 135 -3.03 5.58 -17.95
N MET A 136 -2.91 4.25 -18.03
CA MET A 136 -1.80 3.59 -18.73
C MET A 136 -1.79 3.89 -20.22
N ILE A 137 -2.95 3.78 -20.89
CA ILE A 137 -3.09 4.05 -22.32
C ILE A 137 -2.71 5.52 -22.59
N LEU A 138 -3.36 6.47 -21.91
CA LEU A 138 -3.12 7.90 -22.13
C LEU A 138 -1.68 8.31 -21.80
N GLY A 139 -1.11 7.80 -20.70
CA GLY A 139 0.28 8.06 -20.32
C GLY A 139 1.31 7.42 -21.26
N SER A 140 0.93 6.37 -21.99
CA SER A 140 1.76 5.76 -23.04
C SER A 140 1.68 6.51 -24.38
N LEU A 141 0.52 7.12 -24.68
CA LEU A 141 0.27 7.82 -25.93
C LEU A 141 0.88 9.23 -25.96
N ASP A 142 0.95 9.90 -24.81
CA ASP A 142 1.38 11.30 -24.73
C ASP A 142 2.21 11.61 -23.48
N ALA A 143 3.44 12.09 -23.72
CA ALA A 143 4.37 12.49 -22.66
C ALA A 143 3.93 13.74 -21.91
N ASP A 144 3.16 14.64 -22.53
CA ASP A 144 2.65 15.85 -21.88
C ASP A 144 1.47 15.51 -20.96
N ILE A 145 0.62 14.54 -21.34
CA ILE A 145 -0.36 13.96 -20.42
C ILE A 145 0.37 13.38 -19.20
N ARG A 146 1.42 12.58 -19.40
CA ARG A 146 2.22 12.04 -18.28
C ARG A 146 2.77 13.14 -17.37
N LYS A 147 3.26 14.25 -17.93
CA LYS A 147 3.76 15.41 -17.13
C LYS A 147 2.65 16.08 -16.32
N VAL A 148 1.47 16.28 -16.93
CA VAL A 148 0.31 16.88 -16.23
C VAL A 148 -0.08 16.04 -15.02
N PHE A 149 -0.11 14.72 -15.16
CA PHE A 149 -0.50 13.81 -14.07
C PHE A 149 0.64 13.46 -13.09
N ALA A 150 1.90 13.78 -13.40
CA ALA A 150 3.06 13.46 -12.54
C ALA A 150 2.94 14.07 -11.13
N GLY A 151 2.32 15.25 -11.00
CA GLY A 151 2.05 15.91 -9.71
C GLY A 151 0.71 15.55 -9.07
N GLY A 152 -0.10 14.70 -9.71
CA GLY A 152 -1.51 14.47 -9.33
C GLY A 152 -1.69 14.06 -7.87
N ASN A 153 -0.84 13.17 -7.34
CA ASN A 153 -0.91 12.74 -5.94
C ASN A 153 -0.72 13.91 -4.97
N ALA A 154 0.27 14.79 -5.21
CA ALA A 154 0.54 15.94 -4.35
C ALA A 154 -0.64 16.94 -4.35
N THR A 155 -1.35 17.04 -5.47
CA THR A 155 -2.53 17.89 -5.61
C THR A 155 -3.77 17.28 -4.95
N ILE A 156 -4.00 15.97 -5.08
CA ILE A 156 -5.21 15.28 -4.58
C ILE A 156 -5.19 15.10 -3.06
N LEU A 157 -4.01 14.84 -2.47
CA LEU A 157 -3.84 14.57 -1.03
C LEU A 157 -4.48 15.66 -0.12
N PRO A 158 -4.27 16.97 -0.35
CA PRO A 158 -4.95 18.02 0.41
C PRO A 158 -6.49 18.00 0.32
N PHE A 159 -7.06 17.71 -0.86
CA PHE A 159 -8.51 17.65 -1.04
C PHE A 159 -9.13 16.46 -0.33
N LEU A 160 -8.50 15.29 -0.41
CA LEU A 160 -8.91 14.12 0.39
C LEU A 160 -8.84 14.42 1.88
N GLY A 161 -7.79 15.13 2.32
CA GLY A 161 -7.67 15.59 3.71
C GLY A 161 -8.83 16.51 4.13
N PHE A 162 -9.24 17.45 3.27
CA PHE A 162 -10.38 18.32 3.53
C PHE A 162 -11.71 17.55 3.53
N GLU A 163 -11.91 16.64 2.58
CA GLU A 163 -13.11 15.80 2.49
C GLU A 163 -13.31 14.99 3.79
N PHE A 164 -12.29 14.25 4.21
CA PHE A 164 -12.35 13.47 5.45
C PHE A 164 -12.43 14.38 6.68
N GLY A 165 -11.70 15.50 6.69
CA GLY A 165 -11.77 16.47 7.77
C GLY A 165 -13.16 17.08 7.96
N SER A 166 -13.89 17.32 6.86
CA SER A 166 -15.24 17.92 6.88
C SER A 166 -16.33 16.95 7.37
N THR A 167 -16.09 15.65 7.25
CA THR A 167 -17.06 14.59 7.56
C THR A 167 -16.85 13.96 8.94
N ILE A 168 -15.70 14.20 9.59
CA ILE A 168 -15.35 13.63 10.89
C ILE A 168 -15.77 14.55 12.04
N ASN A 169 -16.41 13.98 13.07
CA ASN A 169 -16.62 14.68 14.33
C ASN A 169 -15.30 14.71 15.13
N LEU A 170 -14.72 15.90 15.32
CA LEU A 170 -13.40 16.06 15.93
C LEU A 170 -13.33 15.50 17.37
N PHE A 171 -14.36 15.68 18.19
CA PHE A 171 -14.39 15.14 19.55
C PHE A 171 -14.43 13.61 19.56
N LYS A 172 -15.20 12.99 18.66
CA LYS A 172 -15.20 11.53 18.50
C LYS A 172 -13.85 11.02 17.98
N ALA A 173 -13.22 11.74 17.06
CA ALA A 173 -11.90 11.39 16.54
C ALA A 173 -10.82 11.46 17.62
N LEU A 174 -10.82 12.48 18.49
CA LEU A 174 -9.91 12.56 19.63
C LEU A 174 -10.07 11.34 20.57
N GLY A 175 -11.30 10.84 20.74
CA GLY A 175 -11.57 9.61 21.49
C GLY A 175 -10.99 8.35 20.85
N MET A 176 -10.62 8.38 19.57
CA MET A 176 -10.04 7.25 18.82
C MET A 176 -8.50 7.27 18.79
N ILE A 177 -7.85 8.24 19.44
CA ILE A 177 -6.38 8.32 19.52
C ILE A 177 -5.75 7.03 20.08
N PRO A 178 -6.22 6.45 21.20
CA PRO A 178 -5.63 5.22 21.73
C PRO A 178 -5.65 4.07 20.73
N GLN A 179 -6.75 3.91 20.00
CA GLN A 179 -6.95 2.91 18.96
C GLN A 179 -6.04 3.17 17.76
N GLY A 180 -5.89 4.43 17.35
CA GLY A 180 -4.95 4.84 16.31
C GLY A 180 -3.50 4.52 16.66
N ILE A 181 -3.08 4.81 17.89
CA ILE A 181 -1.72 4.47 18.37
C ILE A 181 -1.54 2.95 18.42
N LEU A 182 -2.49 2.23 19.03
CA LEU A 182 -2.42 0.77 19.15
C LEU A 182 -2.34 0.10 17.78
N LEU A 183 -3.20 0.50 16.84
CA LEU A 183 -3.18 -0.04 15.49
C LEU A 183 -1.91 0.36 14.72
N SER A 184 -1.33 1.53 14.98
CA SER A 184 -0.03 1.93 14.37
C SER A 184 1.11 1.03 14.81
N ILE A 185 1.16 0.69 16.11
CA ILE A 185 2.16 -0.23 16.65
C ILE A 185 1.98 -1.62 16.03
N ALA A 186 0.75 -2.12 16.01
CA ALA A 186 0.44 -3.40 15.39
C ALA A 186 0.76 -3.41 13.89
N TYR A 187 0.44 -2.32 13.18
CA TYR A 187 0.73 -2.13 11.77
C TYR A 187 2.23 -2.28 11.50
N PHE A 188 3.09 -1.60 12.24
CA PHE A 188 4.54 -1.74 12.06
C PHE A 188 5.02 -3.16 12.28
N ILE A 189 4.56 -3.84 13.33
CA ILE A 189 4.96 -5.22 13.62
C ILE A 189 4.54 -6.16 12.48
N ILE A 190 3.28 -6.06 12.05
CA ILE A 190 2.69 -6.96 11.05
C ILE A 190 3.29 -6.72 9.66
N VAL A 191 3.51 -5.45 9.31
CA VAL A 191 3.96 -5.08 7.98
C VAL A 191 5.47 -5.23 7.82
N ILE A 192 6.25 -4.80 8.82
CA ILE A 192 7.71 -4.88 8.78
C ILE A 192 8.17 -6.29 9.10
N GLY A 193 7.72 -6.90 10.19
CA GLY A 193 8.33 -8.12 10.75
C GLY A 193 8.52 -9.26 9.74
N PRO A 194 7.45 -9.73 9.06
CA PRO A 194 7.54 -10.83 8.10
C PRO A 194 8.37 -10.47 6.86
N SER A 195 8.17 -9.28 6.30
CA SER A 195 8.89 -8.83 5.10
C SER A 195 10.38 -8.64 5.41
N TYR A 196 10.69 -8.03 6.55
CA TYR A 196 12.05 -7.83 7.05
C TYR A 196 12.79 -9.15 7.26
N PHE A 197 12.11 -10.15 7.85
CA PHE A 197 12.68 -11.50 7.98
C PHE A 197 13.05 -12.08 6.61
N VAL A 198 12.14 -12.01 5.63
CA VAL A 198 12.43 -12.48 4.27
C VAL A 198 13.57 -11.69 3.63
N GLU A 199 13.59 -10.37 3.78
CA GLU A 199 14.63 -9.53 3.21
C GLU A 199 16.02 -9.84 3.80
N ARG A 200 16.15 -9.95 5.12
CA ARG A 200 17.43 -10.21 5.79
C ARG A 200 17.87 -11.66 5.66
N ASN A 201 16.98 -12.63 5.88
CA ASN A 201 17.34 -14.03 6.06
C ASN A 201 17.22 -14.86 4.78
N ILE A 202 16.38 -14.47 3.82
CA ILE A 202 16.19 -15.21 2.57
C ILE A 202 16.86 -14.48 1.41
N LEU A 203 16.62 -13.16 1.29
CA LEU A 203 17.21 -12.34 0.23
C LEU A 203 18.62 -11.85 0.57
N HIS A 204 19.07 -11.99 1.83
CA HIS A 204 20.38 -11.58 2.31
C HIS A 204 20.67 -10.08 2.09
N ARG A 205 19.63 -9.25 2.22
CA ARG A 205 19.69 -7.79 2.00
C ARG A 205 19.64 -7.02 3.32
N PRO A 206 19.85 -5.70 3.33
CA PRO A 206 19.96 -4.95 4.58
C PRO A 206 18.66 -4.72 5.33
N GLY A 207 17.48 -4.94 4.75
CA GLY A 207 16.18 -4.87 5.46
C GLY A 207 15.43 -3.55 5.27
N TYR A 208 16.07 -2.53 4.69
CA TYR A 208 15.49 -1.19 4.59
C TYR A 208 14.30 -1.12 3.62
N ILE A 209 14.18 -2.04 2.65
CA ILE A 209 13.05 -2.06 1.70
C ILE A 209 11.75 -2.41 2.42
N SER A 210 11.81 -3.40 3.30
CA SER A 210 10.71 -3.83 4.16
C SER A 210 10.26 -2.71 5.09
N VAL A 211 11.22 -2.02 5.73
CA VAL A 211 10.94 -0.87 6.60
C VAL A 211 10.36 0.30 5.80
N ALA A 212 10.91 0.61 4.61
CA ALA A 212 10.42 1.67 3.75
C ALA A 212 8.98 1.43 3.25
N SER A 213 8.56 0.16 3.16
CA SER A 213 7.19 -0.19 2.78
C SER A 213 6.15 0.06 3.90
N ALA A 214 6.60 0.38 5.11
CA ALA A 214 5.75 0.44 6.31
C ALA A 214 5.13 1.83 6.52
N SER A 215 4.42 2.31 5.50
CA SER A 215 3.68 3.57 5.53
C SER A 215 2.28 3.35 4.99
N LEU A 216 1.25 3.83 5.68
CA LEU A 216 -0.13 3.70 5.20
C LEU A 216 -0.38 4.70 4.05
N ALA A 217 -1.11 4.28 3.01
CA ALA A 217 -1.48 5.20 1.93
C ALA A 217 -2.71 6.04 2.31
N GLY A 218 -2.74 7.30 1.86
CA GLY A 218 -3.90 8.18 2.06
C GLY A 218 -5.18 7.62 1.44
N VAL A 219 -5.07 6.87 0.35
CA VAL A 219 -6.18 6.16 -0.30
C VAL A 219 -6.88 5.16 0.63
N ALA A 220 -6.21 4.68 1.67
CA ALA A 220 -6.80 3.77 2.65
C ALA A 220 -7.99 4.39 3.39
N LEU A 221 -8.04 5.73 3.51
CA LEU A 221 -9.13 6.44 4.15
C LEU A 221 -10.43 6.42 3.31
N ALA A 222 -10.34 6.17 2.00
CA ALA A 222 -11.51 6.04 1.12
C ALA A 222 -12.13 4.62 1.15
N ILE A 223 -11.34 3.60 1.49
CA ILE A 223 -11.75 2.18 1.47
C ILE A 223 -12.98 1.92 2.35
N PRO A 224 -13.13 2.48 3.58
CA PRO A 224 -14.30 2.23 4.42
C PRO A 224 -15.63 2.61 3.75
N ALA A 225 -15.69 3.79 3.11
CA ALA A 225 -16.88 4.24 2.41
C ALA A 225 -17.18 3.36 1.17
N MET A 226 -16.14 2.98 0.44
CA MET A 226 -16.27 2.06 -0.70
C MET A 226 -16.72 0.65 -0.28
N ALA A 227 -16.28 0.17 0.88
CA ALA A 227 -16.73 -1.11 1.42
C ALA A 227 -18.19 -1.04 1.84
N ALA A 228 -18.60 0.04 2.52
CA ALA A 228 -19.99 0.24 2.94
C ALA A 228 -20.97 0.37 1.76
N SER A 229 -20.56 1.02 0.66
CA SER A 229 -21.42 1.15 -0.52
C SER A 229 -21.76 -0.19 -1.19
N SER A 230 -20.95 -1.22 -0.95
CA SER A 230 -21.14 -2.57 -1.52
C SER A 230 -21.54 -3.61 -0.49
N ASN A 231 -21.41 -3.30 0.80
CA ASN A 231 -21.90 -4.10 1.89
C ASN A 231 -22.28 -3.21 3.09
N ALA A 232 -23.58 -3.05 3.29
CA ALA A 232 -24.16 -2.23 4.36
C ALA A 232 -23.73 -2.67 5.77
N ALA A 233 -23.26 -3.91 5.96
CA ALA A 233 -22.72 -4.38 7.25
C ALA A 233 -21.51 -3.55 7.72
N PHE A 234 -20.82 -2.85 6.81
CA PHE A 234 -19.70 -1.97 7.16
C PHE A 234 -20.10 -0.56 7.55
N GLU A 235 -21.33 -0.11 7.26
CA GLU A 235 -21.80 1.26 7.52
C GLU A 235 -21.54 1.75 8.95
N PRO A 236 -21.82 0.97 10.02
CA PRO A 236 -21.60 1.41 11.39
C PRO A 236 -20.12 1.68 11.71
N PHE A 237 -19.21 1.09 10.94
CA PHE A 237 -17.77 1.11 11.20
C PHE A 237 -17.02 2.12 10.34
N VAL A 238 -17.66 2.79 9.37
CA VAL A 238 -17.00 3.73 8.44
C VAL A 238 -16.35 4.89 9.18
N SER A 239 -17.14 5.68 9.91
CA SER A 239 -16.64 6.87 10.62
C SER A 239 -15.54 6.55 11.65
N PRO A 240 -15.70 5.57 12.58
CA PRO A 240 -14.62 5.24 13.51
C PRO A 240 -13.38 4.69 12.80
N THR A 241 -13.54 3.93 11.70
CA THR A 241 -12.41 3.44 10.92
C THR A 241 -11.61 4.58 10.30
N ILE A 242 -12.27 5.54 9.64
CA ILE A 242 -11.57 6.68 9.02
C ILE A 242 -10.80 7.48 10.08
N ALA A 243 -11.39 7.71 11.26
CA ALA A 243 -10.72 8.38 12.37
C ALA A 243 -9.46 7.64 12.84
N ILE A 244 -9.54 6.33 13.05
CA ILE A 244 -8.38 5.50 13.43
C ILE A 244 -7.31 5.54 12.34
N LEU A 245 -7.69 5.35 11.07
CA LEU A 245 -6.77 5.34 9.93
C LEU A 245 -6.06 6.69 9.75
N ALA A 246 -6.71 7.82 10.05
CA ALA A 246 -6.06 9.13 9.99
C ALA A 246 -4.86 9.22 10.97
N PHE A 247 -4.99 8.67 12.18
CA PHE A 247 -3.87 8.59 13.12
C PHE A 247 -2.80 7.59 12.65
N VAL A 248 -3.19 6.42 12.15
CA VAL A 248 -2.24 5.44 11.60
C VAL A 248 -1.45 6.03 10.43
N LEU A 249 -2.13 6.75 9.53
CA LEU A 249 -1.52 7.45 8.41
C LEU A 249 -0.48 8.46 8.90
N ALA A 250 -0.86 9.33 9.84
CA ALA A 250 0.02 10.36 10.37
C ALA A 250 1.26 9.75 11.04
N ILE A 251 1.06 8.78 11.94
CA ILE A 251 2.15 8.13 12.66
C ILE A 251 3.07 7.40 11.68
N THR A 252 2.51 6.55 10.81
CA THR A 252 3.35 5.74 9.91
C THR A 252 4.12 6.58 8.90
N ASN A 253 3.51 7.60 8.30
CA ASN A 253 4.17 8.45 7.31
C ASN A 253 5.25 9.36 7.92
N VAL A 254 5.07 9.82 9.17
CA VAL A 254 6.09 10.60 9.87
C VAL A 254 7.22 9.68 10.34
N THR A 255 6.91 8.51 10.89
CA THR A 255 7.90 7.64 11.53
C THR A 255 8.72 6.79 10.55
N ALA A 256 8.14 6.37 9.41
CA ALA A 256 8.83 5.48 8.47
C ALA A 256 10.20 5.98 7.96
N PRO A 257 10.37 7.25 7.55
CA PRO A 257 11.70 7.76 7.16
C PRO A 257 12.75 7.64 8.26
N PHE A 258 12.35 7.84 9.53
CA PHE A 258 13.27 7.70 10.67
C PHE A 258 13.61 6.25 10.97
N LEU A 259 12.64 5.33 10.84
CA LEU A 259 12.90 3.90 11.00
C LEU A 259 13.89 3.40 9.95
N VAL A 260 13.74 3.84 8.70
CA VAL A 260 14.65 3.47 7.61
C VAL A 260 16.04 4.05 7.84
N LYS A 261 16.14 5.31 8.30
CA LYS A 261 17.42 5.90 8.69
C LYS A 261 18.10 5.11 9.81
N ALA A 262 17.35 4.69 10.84
CA ALA A 262 17.87 3.87 11.92
C ALA A 262 18.32 2.48 11.43
N GLU A 263 17.59 1.89 10.48
CA GLU A 263 17.94 0.61 9.89
C GLU A 263 19.23 0.70 9.08
N LEU A 264 19.39 1.74 8.25
CA LEU A 264 20.61 1.97 7.47
C LEU A 264 21.84 2.26 8.33
N GLN A 265 21.67 2.78 9.55
CA GLN A 265 22.76 2.92 10.52
C GLN A 265 23.23 1.58 11.08
N ARG A 266 22.34 0.60 11.21
CA ARG A 266 22.66 -0.75 11.69
C ARG A 266 23.17 -1.64 10.56
N HIS A 267 22.56 -1.52 9.39
CA HIS A 267 22.82 -2.33 8.20
C HIS A 267 22.93 -1.41 6.96
N PRO A 268 24.13 -0.87 6.69
CA PRO A 268 24.35 0.01 5.54
C PRO A 268 24.05 -0.67 4.20
N ALA A 269 23.54 0.11 3.25
CA ALA A 269 23.23 -0.37 1.89
C ALA A 269 24.49 -0.83 1.12
N ASP A 270 25.65 -0.23 1.41
CA ASP A 270 26.90 -0.41 0.66
C ASP A 270 27.69 -1.68 1.01
N ASN A 271 27.27 -2.45 2.03
CA ASN A 271 27.91 -3.72 2.39
C ASN A 271 27.53 -4.89 1.46
N MET A 272 26.89 -4.61 0.33
CA MET A 272 26.61 -5.61 -0.69
C MET A 272 27.88 -5.84 -1.51
N ALA A 273 28.48 -7.04 -1.37
CA ALA A 273 29.53 -7.49 -2.27
C ALA A 273 29.05 -7.33 -3.72
N LYS A 274 29.78 -6.51 -4.49
CA LYS A 274 29.60 -6.36 -5.94
C LYS A 274 29.77 -7.70 -6.65
#